data_AF-A0A0K0DJX4-F1
#
_entry.id   AF-A0A0K0DJX4-F1
#
_cell.length_a   1.000
_cell.length_b   1.000
_cell.length_c   1.000
_cell.angle_alpha   90.00
_cell.angle_beta   90.00
_cell.angle_gamma   90.00
#
_symmetry.space_group_name_H-M   'P 1'
#
loop_
_entity.id
_entity.type
_entity.pdbx_description
1 polymer ?
#
loop_
_entity_poly.entity_id
_entity_poly.type
_entity_poly.pdbx_seq_one_letter_code
_entity_poly.pdbx_strand_id
1 'polypeptide(L)'
;LRIRRKILRQTLSVENSWKNGNRNLFQCKICSNLLCNNNPNSELLSTYFGSALKLCTASKEARRYCRLKILPPMVAADVARRPDEGDSLRNKIIRVMMSPTFSKDLASEFMFVLCKKSVSRLIKYTGLGHSAGLLANSGLLGQINLPKSASDSEDSETEDYKAVEDRINPVTGYLRPESSGVSPFEEMSEEQKEYEAMKLVDAMSKLMNTGVVKPGTIGDDGRPKAVSHVLELVKDIPGEEGERDSE
;
A
#
# COMPACT_ATOMS: atom_id res chain seq x y z
N LEU A 1 -8.42 5.63 -35.80
CA LEU A 1 -7.46 6.52 -36.53
C LEU A 1 -7.49 7.99 -36.08
N ARG A 2 -8.65 8.68 -36.03
CA ARG A 2 -8.74 10.09 -35.58
C ARG A 2 -8.27 10.33 -34.14
N ILE A 3 -8.66 9.45 -33.21
CA ILE A 3 -8.25 9.53 -31.79
C ILE A 3 -6.73 9.38 -31.65
N ARG A 4 -6.14 8.34 -32.24
CA ARG A 4 -4.67 8.14 -32.28
C ARG A 4 -3.92 9.36 -32.82
N ARG A 5 -4.38 9.99 -33.91
CA ARG A 5 -3.75 11.21 -34.46
C ARG A 5 -3.89 12.42 -33.53
N LYS A 6 -5.04 12.57 -32.84
CA LYS A 6 -5.26 13.65 -31.86
C LYS A 6 -4.33 13.50 -30.65
N ILE A 7 -4.16 12.27 -30.18
CA ILE A 7 -3.27 11.95 -29.06
C ILE A 7 -1.80 12.15 -29.46
N LEU A 8 -1.37 11.68 -30.63
CA LEU A 8 0.00 11.86 -31.10
C LEU A 8 0.37 13.34 -31.26
N ARG A 9 -0.58 14.16 -31.74
CA ARG A 9 -0.42 15.62 -31.80
C ARG A 9 -0.36 16.25 -30.41
N GLN A 10 -1.14 15.76 -29.45
CA GLN A 10 -1.09 16.24 -28.07
C GLN A 10 0.23 15.85 -27.39
N THR A 11 0.72 14.62 -27.53
CA THR A 11 2.00 14.18 -26.97
C THR A 11 3.17 14.94 -27.58
N LEU A 12 3.19 15.14 -28.90
CA LEU A 12 4.21 15.96 -29.57
C LEU A 12 4.13 17.44 -29.18
N SER A 13 2.93 18.00 -29.04
CA SER A 13 2.75 19.38 -28.57
C SER A 13 3.24 19.56 -27.14
N VAL A 14 3.02 18.56 -26.28
CA VAL A 14 3.49 18.52 -24.89
C VAL A 14 5.01 18.41 -24.84
N GLU A 15 5.60 17.50 -25.62
CA GLU A 15 7.06 17.33 -25.70
C GLU A 15 7.77 18.58 -26.24
N ASN A 16 7.20 19.21 -27.27
CA ASN A 16 7.72 20.48 -27.81
C ASN A 16 7.56 21.65 -26.83
N SER A 17 6.44 21.71 -26.09
CA SER A 17 6.24 22.73 -25.06
C SER A 17 7.23 22.57 -23.90
N TRP A 18 7.66 21.35 -23.59
CA TRP A 18 8.72 21.07 -22.64
C TRP A 18 10.09 21.51 -23.16
N LYS A 19 10.45 21.10 -24.38
CA LYS A 19 11.72 21.48 -25.04
C LYS A 19 11.88 22.99 -25.21
N ASN A 20 10.78 23.73 -25.40
CA ASN A 20 10.78 25.18 -25.58
C ASN A 20 10.73 25.98 -24.25
N GLY A 21 10.94 25.34 -23.10
CA GLY A 21 11.05 26.02 -21.80
C GLY A 21 9.73 26.52 -21.20
N ASN A 22 8.58 26.25 -21.83
CA ASN A 22 7.27 26.73 -21.39
C ASN A 22 6.63 25.74 -20.38
N ARG A 23 7.26 25.62 -19.21
CA ARG A 23 6.96 24.62 -18.17
C ARG A 23 5.53 24.74 -17.62
N ASN A 24 4.98 25.96 -17.55
CA ASN A 24 3.61 26.23 -17.08
C ASN A 24 2.52 25.75 -18.06
N LEU A 25 2.79 25.79 -19.37
CA LEU A 25 1.85 25.32 -20.39
C LEU A 25 1.81 23.78 -20.48
N PHE A 26 2.96 23.14 -20.26
CA PHE A 26 3.07 21.70 -20.11
C PHE A 26 2.31 21.18 -18.88
N GLN A 27 2.50 21.87 -17.75
CA GLN A 27 1.79 21.66 -16.49
C GLN A 27 0.28 21.63 -16.66
N CYS A 28 -0.27 22.62 -17.36
CA CYS A 28 -1.71 22.71 -17.60
C CYS A 28 -2.20 21.58 -18.53
N LYS A 29 -1.47 21.22 -19.59
CA LYS A 29 -1.94 20.26 -20.60
C LYS A 29 -1.88 18.80 -20.15
N ILE A 30 -0.80 18.35 -19.50
CA ILE A 30 -0.74 16.96 -19.02
C ILE A 30 -1.72 16.75 -17.87
N CYS A 31 -1.67 17.61 -16.84
CA CYS A 31 -2.52 17.44 -15.66
C CYS A 31 -4.02 17.62 -15.99
N SER A 32 -4.38 18.57 -16.85
CA SER A 32 -5.79 18.75 -17.27
C SER A 32 -6.31 17.57 -18.11
N ASN A 33 -5.51 17.03 -19.04
CA ASN A 33 -5.97 15.94 -19.92
C ASN A 33 -5.93 14.55 -19.28
N LEU A 34 -4.96 14.26 -18.39
CA LEU A 34 -4.89 12.95 -17.73
C LEU A 34 -6.00 12.77 -16.68
N LEU A 35 -6.49 13.84 -16.04
CA LEU A 35 -7.10 13.73 -14.69
C LEU A 35 -8.33 14.58 -14.43
N CYS A 36 -8.63 15.57 -15.26
CA CYS A 36 -9.85 16.39 -15.12
C CYS A 36 -11.05 15.82 -15.89
N ASN A 37 -10.90 14.69 -16.59
CA ASN A 37 -11.99 14.11 -17.36
C ASN A 37 -12.68 13.01 -16.54
N ASN A 38 -13.82 13.34 -15.91
CA ASN A 38 -14.73 12.40 -15.25
C ASN A 38 -15.45 11.44 -16.23
N ASN A 39 -14.87 11.20 -17.42
CA ASN A 39 -15.51 10.50 -18.53
C ASN A 39 -15.04 9.04 -18.54
N PRO A 40 -15.93 8.04 -18.76
CA PRO A 40 -15.64 6.62 -18.65
C PRO A 40 -14.82 6.05 -19.81
N ASN A 41 -14.03 6.88 -20.51
CA ASN A 41 -13.18 6.45 -21.61
C ASN A 41 -11.88 5.83 -21.06
N SER A 42 -11.98 4.64 -20.46
CA SER A 42 -10.87 3.85 -19.94
C SER A 42 -9.74 3.63 -20.96
N GLU A 43 -10.07 3.60 -22.25
CA GLU A 43 -9.10 3.49 -23.35
C GLU A 43 -8.15 4.70 -23.45
N LEU A 44 -8.66 5.91 -23.14
CA LEU A 44 -7.83 7.12 -23.18
C LEU A 44 -6.84 7.13 -22.03
N LEU A 45 -7.24 6.63 -20.85
CA LEU A 45 -6.38 6.54 -19.67
C LEU A 45 -5.12 5.71 -19.95
N SER A 46 -5.24 4.56 -20.61
CA SER A 46 -4.08 3.74 -20.99
C SER A 46 -3.09 4.53 -21.85
N THR A 47 -3.59 5.30 -22.82
CA THR A 47 -2.72 6.07 -23.71
C THR A 47 -2.04 7.23 -22.97
N TYR A 48 -2.78 7.87 -22.08
CA TYR A 48 -2.30 8.94 -21.22
C TYR A 48 -1.23 8.46 -20.23
N PHE A 49 -1.49 7.39 -19.47
CA PHE A 49 -0.49 6.80 -18.57
C PHE A 49 0.73 6.31 -19.34
N GLY A 50 0.54 5.63 -20.48
CA GLY A 50 1.66 5.16 -21.31
C GLY A 50 2.55 6.29 -21.84
N SER A 51 1.97 7.41 -22.26
CA SER A 51 2.75 8.57 -22.72
C SER A 51 3.44 9.30 -21.55
N ALA A 52 2.75 9.50 -20.43
CA ALA A 52 3.33 10.10 -19.23
C ALA A 52 4.48 9.26 -18.65
N LEU A 53 4.31 7.93 -18.63
CA LEU A 53 5.33 6.96 -18.21
C LEU A 53 6.59 7.06 -19.06
N LYS A 54 6.46 7.02 -20.39
CA LYS A 54 7.60 7.17 -21.32
C LYS A 54 8.32 8.49 -21.10
N LEU A 55 7.57 9.58 -20.94
CA LEU A 55 8.13 10.91 -20.73
C LEU A 55 8.87 11.04 -19.40
N CYS A 56 8.29 10.54 -18.30
CA CYS A 56 8.92 10.56 -16.98
C CYS A 56 10.12 9.59 -16.89
N THR A 57 10.15 8.56 -17.72
CA THR A 57 11.31 7.66 -17.84
C THR A 57 12.44 8.34 -18.61
N ALA A 58 12.12 9.13 -19.65
CA ALA A 58 13.10 9.80 -20.50
C ALA A 58 13.68 11.10 -19.90
N SER A 59 12.89 11.90 -19.17
CA SER A 59 13.35 13.18 -18.57
C SER A 59 13.22 13.17 -17.06
N LYS A 60 14.36 13.39 -16.38
CA LYS A 60 14.43 13.50 -14.90
C LYS A 60 13.65 14.71 -14.40
N GLU A 61 13.67 15.79 -15.16
CA GLU A 61 12.99 17.05 -14.87
C GLU A 61 11.47 16.88 -14.98
N ALA A 62 10.98 16.18 -16.02
CA ALA A 62 9.57 15.86 -16.18
C ALA A 62 9.06 14.99 -15.02
N ARG A 63 9.83 13.96 -14.66
CA ARG A 63 9.54 13.11 -13.50
C ARG A 63 9.52 13.90 -12.19
N ARG A 64 10.50 14.77 -11.94
CA ARG A 64 10.56 15.62 -10.74
C ARG A 64 9.33 16.54 -10.67
N TYR A 65 8.97 17.13 -11.80
CA TYR A 65 7.81 17.99 -11.90
C TYR A 65 6.49 17.23 -11.64
N CYS A 66 6.30 16.07 -12.29
CA CYS A 66 5.14 15.21 -12.05
C CYS A 66 5.07 14.73 -10.60
N ARG A 67 6.20 14.37 -9.99
CA ARG A 67 6.28 14.00 -8.57
C ARG A 67 5.77 15.13 -7.68
N LEU A 68 6.26 16.37 -7.85
CA LEU A 68 5.83 17.50 -7.02
C LEU A 68 4.32 17.80 -7.10
N LYS A 69 3.66 17.42 -8.20
CA LYS A 69 2.23 17.67 -8.42
C LYS A 69 1.33 16.49 -8.02
N ILE A 70 1.80 15.27 -8.23
CA ILE A 70 1.04 14.04 -7.97
C ILE A 70 1.32 13.54 -6.55
N LEU A 71 2.59 13.55 -6.15
CA LEU A 71 3.11 13.03 -4.89
C LEU A 71 3.81 14.17 -4.12
N PRO A 72 3.06 15.18 -3.65
CA PRO A 72 3.64 16.19 -2.77
C PRO A 72 4.23 15.52 -1.51
N PRO A 73 5.14 16.19 -0.79
CA PRO A 73 5.60 15.71 0.52
C PRO A 73 4.38 15.42 1.41
N MET A 74 4.37 14.26 2.06
CA MET A 74 3.22 13.83 2.83
C MET A 74 3.12 14.61 4.14
N VAL A 75 1.91 14.93 4.55
CA VAL A 75 1.58 15.56 5.84
C VAL A 75 0.70 14.59 6.65
N ALA A 76 0.63 14.74 7.98
CA ALA A 76 -0.22 13.89 8.83
C ALA A 76 -1.69 13.80 8.37
N ALA A 77 -2.25 14.89 7.82
CA ALA A 77 -3.61 14.92 7.29
C ALA A 77 -3.83 14.00 6.07
N ASP A 78 -2.78 13.75 5.28
CA ASP A 78 -2.86 12.87 4.10
C ASP A 78 -3.04 11.40 4.47
N VAL A 79 -2.60 11.00 5.66
CA VAL A 79 -2.66 9.62 6.16
C VAL A 79 -3.79 9.40 7.15
N ALA A 80 -4.63 10.40 7.41
CA ALA A 80 -5.82 10.24 8.24
C ALA A 80 -6.93 9.42 7.55
N ARG A 81 -6.90 9.34 6.22
CA ARG A 81 -7.87 8.60 5.39
C ARG A 81 -7.15 7.66 4.46
N ARG A 82 -7.91 6.71 3.89
CA ARG A 82 -7.35 5.75 2.95
C ARG A 82 -6.75 6.43 1.73
N PRO A 83 -5.66 5.89 1.16
CA PRO A 83 -4.99 6.50 0.02
C PRO A 83 -5.83 6.48 -1.28
N ASP A 84 -6.86 5.64 -1.38
CA ASP A 84 -7.83 5.64 -2.47
C ASP A 84 -9.01 6.61 -2.28
N GLU A 85 -9.16 7.18 -1.09
CA GLU A 85 -10.24 8.13 -0.74
C GLU A 85 -9.77 9.58 -0.88
N GLY A 86 -10.55 10.39 -1.60
CA GLY A 86 -10.27 11.81 -1.81
C GLY A 86 -10.21 12.23 -3.28
N ASP A 87 -10.12 13.54 -3.50
CA ASP A 87 -10.17 14.14 -4.84
C ASP A 87 -8.81 14.55 -5.39
N SER A 88 -7.75 14.33 -4.60
CA SER A 88 -6.40 14.59 -5.08
C SER A 88 -6.06 13.67 -6.25
N LEU A 89 -5.09 14.14 -7.01
CA LEU A 89 -4.55 13.41 -8.13
C LEU A 89 -3.98 12.03 -7.69
N ARG A 90 -3.26 11.99 -6.57
CA ARG A 90 -2.78 10.75 -5.96
C ARG A 90 -3.91 9.75 -5.80
N ASN A 91 -5.01 10.15 -5.13
CA ASN A 91 -6.13 9.27 -4.83
C ASN A 91 -6.78 8.72 -6.11
N LYS A 92 -6.98 9.58 -7.12
CA LYS A 92 -7.56 9.17 -8.42
C LYS A 92 -6.72 8.12 -9.13
N ILE A 93 -5.40 8.27 -9.14
CA ILE A 93 -4.50 7.28 -9.77
C ILE A 93 -4.55 5.96 -9.01
N ILE A 94 -4.55 6.00 -7.68
CA ILE A 94 -4.66 4.81 -6.84
C ILE A 94 -5.98 4.07 -7.08
N ARG A 95 -7.09 4.80 -7.26
CA ARG A 95 -8.37 4.18 -7.68
C ARG A 95 -8.27 3.49 -9.05
N VAL A 96 -7.53 4.06 -10.00
CA VAL A 96 -7.29 3.40 -11.30
C VAL A 96 -6.45 2.13 -11.12
N MET A 97 -5.45 2.13 -10.23
CA MET A 97 -4.66 0.92 -9.93
C MET A 97 -5.52 -0.23 -9.41
N MET A 98 -6.63 0.07 -8.73
CA MET A 98 -7.56 -0.93 -8.19
C MET A 98 -8.72 -1.27 -9.12
N SER A 99 -8.90 -0.51 -10.19
CA SER A 99 -9.96 -0.77 -11.16
C SER A 99 -9.63 -2.00 -12.02
N PRO A 100 -10.65 -2.75 -12.50
CA PRO A 100 -10.44 -3.91 -13.36
C PRO A 100 -10.03 -3.54 -14.80
N THR A 101 -9.61 -2.30 -15.05
CA THR A 101 -9.27 -1.83 -16.39
C THR A 101 -7.83 -2.18 -16.75
N PHE A 102 -7.55 -2.31 -18.06
CA PHE A 102 -6.18 -2.52 -18.55
C PHE A 102 -5.22 -1.37 -18.19
N SER A 103 -5.73 -0.18 -17.91
CA SER A 103 -4.92 0.97 -17.51
C SER A 103 -4.31 0.82 -16.11
N LYS A 104 -4.75 -0.16 -15.30
CA LYS A 104 -4.26 -0.37 -13.93
C LYS A 104 -2.75 -0.64 -13.88
N ASP A 105 -2.24 -1.46 -14.81
CA ASP A 105 -0.83 -1.85 -14.84
C ASP A 105 0.02 -0.64 -15.21
N LEU A 106 -0.40 0.13 -16.23
CA LEU A 106 0.26 1.38 -16.62
C LEU A 106 0.21 2.46 -15.53
N ALA A 107 -0.91 2.56 -14.79
CA ALA A 107 -1.04 3.50 -13.67
C ALA A 107 -0.09 3.14 -12.53
N SER A 108 -0.01 1.85 -12.18
CA SER A 108 0.89 1.35 -11.13
C SER A 108 2.37 1.51 -11.51
N GLU A 109 2.73 1.21 -12.76
CA GLU A 109 4.08 1.42 -13.27
C GLU A 109 4.45 2.91 -13.31
N PHE A 110 3.52 3.77 -13.72
CA PHE A 110 3.70 5.22 -13.68
C PHE A 110 3.97 5.73 -12.26
N MET A 111 3.16 5.31 -11.28
CA MET A 111 3.39 5.64 -9.87
C MET A 111 4.76 5.17 -9.37
N PHE A 112 5.18 3.97 -9.77
CA PHE A 112 6.48 3.42 -9.38
C PHE A 112 7.65 4.18 -10.00
N VAL A 113 7.53 4.63 -11.25
CA VAL A 113 8.53 5.51 -11.89
C VAL A 113 8.62 6.85 -11.18
N LEU A 114 7.49 7.46 -10.78
CA LEU A 114 7.51 8.70 -9.97
C LEU A 114 8.21 8.48 -8.63
N CYS A 115 8.08 7.29 -8.05
CA CYS A 115 8.77 6.87 -6.82
C CYS A 115 10.25 6.51 -7.02
N LYS A 116 10.84 6.78 -8.19
CA LYS A 116 12.21 6.39 -8.59
C LYS A 116 12.46 4.87 -8.50
N LYS A 117 11.41 4.05 -8.67
CA LYS A 117 11.46 2.58 -8.48
C LYS A 117 11.88 2.14 -7.06
N SER A 118 11.65 2.98 -6.05
CA SER A 118 11.81 2.60 -4.63
C SER A 118 10.53 1.96 -4.11
N VAL A 119 10.65 0.74 -3.57
CA VAL A 119 9.53 -0.01 -2.97
C VAL A 119 9.00 0.70 -1.74
N SER A 120 9.90 1.15 -0.85
CA SER A 120 9.52 1.87 0.37
C SER A 120 8.75 3.15 0.07
N ARG A 121 9.22 3.96 -0.91
CA ARG A 121 8.51 5.18 -1.31
C ARG A 121 7.15 4.87 -1.93
N LEU A 122 7.03 3.82 -2.73
CA LEU A 122 5.74 3.42 -3.31
C LEU A 122 4.75 3.05 -2.19
N ILE A 123 5.15 2.17 -1.27
CA ILE A 123 4.33 1.74 -0.14
C ILE A 123 3.88 2.94 0.71
N LYS A 124 4.76 3.92 0.96
CA LYS A 124 4.41 5.15 1.69
C LYS A 124 3.24 5.90 1.05
N TYR A 125 3.24 6.06 -0.27
CA TYR A 125 2.21 6.85 -0.96
C TYR A 125 0.93 6.06 -1.30
N THR A 126 1.03 4.74 -1.44
CA THR A 126 -0.10 3.92 -1.90
C THR A 126 -0.60 2.91 -0.86
N GLY A 127 0.18 2.56 0.14
CA GLY A 127 -0.02 1.35 0.95
C GLY A 127 0.46 0.08 0.21
N LEU A 128 0.87 -0.93 0.97
CA LEU A 128 1.29 -2.21 0.42
C LEU A 128 0.12 -2.93 -0.27
N GLY A 129 -1.10 -2.87 0.26
CA GLY A 129 -2.26 -3.54 -0.34
C GLY A 129 -2.51 -3.13 -1.79
N HIS A 130 -2.42 -1.83 -2.08
CA HIS A 130 -2.63 -1.29 -3.44
C HIS A 130 -1.45 -1.53 -4.38
N SER A 131 -0.22 -1.66 -3.85
CA SER A 131 1.00 -1.87 -4.65
C SER A 131 1.42 -3.34 -4.75
N ALA A 132 0.86 -4.23 -3.93
CA ALA A 132 1.25 -5.64 -3.84
C ALA A 132 1.22 -6.36 -5.19
N GLY A 133 0.18 -6.11 -6.01
CA GLY A 133 0.07 -6.71 -7.34
C GLY A 133 1.23 -6.32 -8.27
N LEU A 134 1.61 -5.04 -8.28
CA LEU A 134 2.76 -4.56 -9.05
C LEU A 134 4.07 -5.16 -8.51
N LEU A 135 4.25 -5.16 -7.19
CA LEU A 135 5.46 -5.65 -6.54
C LEU A 135 5.65 -7.17 -6.73
N ALA A 136 4.56 -7.94 -6.67
CA ALA A 136 4.54 -9.37 -6.97
C ALA A 136 4.94 -9.63 -8.43
N ASN A 137 4.30 -8.95 -9.38
CA ASN A 137 4.60 -9.10 -10.80
C ASN A 137 6.04 -8.65 -11.16
N SER A 138 6.61 -7.74 -10.38
CA SER A 138 7.97 -7.25 -10.57
C SER A 138 9.03 -8.08 -9.83
N GLY A 139 8.63 -9.08 -9.03
CA GLY A 139 9.54 -9.89 -8.22
C GLY A 139 10.20 -9.14 -7.05
N LEU A 140 9.58 -8.05 -6.58
CA LEU A 140 10.15 -7.15 -5.57
C LEU A 140 9.62 -7.37 -4.15
N LEU A 141 8.86 -8.44 -3.91
CA LEU A 141 8.30 -8.74 -2.58
C LEU A 141 9.39 -8.94 -1.51
N GLY A 142 10.54 -9.50 -1.88
CA GLY A 142 11.68 -9.64 -0.97
C GLY A 142 12.31 -8.31 -0.54
N GLN A 143 11.99 -7.20 -1.23
CA GLN A 143 12.52 -5.87 -0.93
C GLN A 143 11.64 -5.05 0.03
N ILE A 144 10.50 -5.59 0.46
CA ILE A 144 9.57 -4.88 1.35
C ILE A 144 10.22 -4.61 2.72
N ASN A 145 10.99 -5.58 3.23
CA ASN A 145 11.64 -5.51 4.54
C ASN A 145 13.07 -4.94 4.48
N LEU A 146 13.52 -4.47 3.32
CA LEU A 146 14.84 -3.86 3.23
C LEU A 146 14.84 -2.49 3.93
N PRO A 147 15.92 -2.13 4.64
CA PRO A 147 16.02 -0.84 5.30
C PRO A 147 15.95 0.30 4.28
N LYS A 148 15.32 1.41 4.68
CA LYS A 148 15.19 2.60 3.84
C LYS A 148 16.57 3.11 3.44
N SER A 149 16.75 3.38 2.14
CA SER A 149 17.96 4.04 1.67
C SER A 149 17.97 5.51 2.10
N ALA A 150 19.14 6.08 2.44
CA ALA A 150 19.25 7.49 2.84
C ALA A 150 18.74 8.45 1.74
N SER A 151 18.75 8.03 0.48
CA SER A 151 18.20 8.80 -0.64
C SER A 151 16.67 8.85 -0.67
N ASP A 152 16.00 8.03 0.13
CA ASP A 152 14.54 7.91 0.11
C ASP A 152 13.82 8.90 1.04
N SER A 153 14.44 9.31 2.14
CA SER A 153 13.82 10.14 3.20
C SER A 153 13.83 11.64 2.88
N GLU A 154 14.92 12.19 2.35
CA GLU A 154 15.17 13.65 2.35
C GLU A 154 14.19 14.51 1.51
N ASP A 155 13.49 13.93 0.54
CA ASP A 155 12.73 14.70 -0.47
C ASP A 155 11.20 14.51 -0.39
N SER A 156 10.70 13.82 0.65
CA SER A 156 9.27 13.44 0.74
C SER A 156 8.63 13.49 2.12
N GLU A 157 9.41 13.70 3.17
CA GLU A 157 8.93 13.67 4.56
C GLU A 157 8.84 15.10 5.11
N THR A 158 7.68 15.43 5.67
CA THR A 158 7.52 16.60 6.53
C THR A 158 7.71 16.16 7.99
N GLU A 159 8.11 17.09 8.87
CA GLU A 159 8.24 16.79 10.30
C GLU A 159 6.92 16.27 10.90
N ASP A 160 5.78 16.81 10.43
CA ASP A 160 4.44 16.37 10.81
C ASP A 160 4.17 14.89 10.46
N TYR A 161 4.68 14.42 9.31
CA TYR A 161 4.51 13.02 8.90
C TYR A 161 5.36 12.08 9.74
N LYS A 162 6.60 12.46 10.06
CA LYS A 162 7.50 11.62 10.89
C LYS A 162 6.90 11.36 12.27
N ALA A 163 6.18 12.32 12.84
CA ALA A 163 5.53 12.17 14.14
C ALA A 163 4.44 11.08 14.18
N VAL A 164 3.84 10.76 13.01
CA VAL A 164 2.78 9.76 12.90
C VAL A 164 3.22 8.48 12.19
N GLU A 165 4.44 8.45 11.63
CA GLU A 165 4.92 7.37 10.76
C GLU A 165 4.82 6.00 11.43
N ASP A 166 5.23 5.90 12.69
CA ASP A 166 5.24 4.65 13.46
C ASP A 166 3.83 4.08 13.71
N ARG A 167 2.79 4.91 13.60
CA ARG A 167 1.39 4.51 13.82
C ARG A 167 0.66 4.14 12.54
N ILE A 168 1.25 4.41 11.37
CA ILE A 168 0.62 4.13 10.08
C ILE A 168 0.67 2.62 9.82
N ASN A 169 -0.46 2.04 9.45
CA ASN A 169 -0.47 0.65 9.02
C ASN A 169 0.16 0.55 7.62
N PRO A 170 1.27 -0.19 7.44
CA PRO A 170 1.98 -0.26 6.15
C PRO A 170 1.17 -0.98 5.06
N VAL A 171 0.23 -1.85 5.44
CA VAL A 171 -0.66 -2.55 4.52
C VAL A 171 -1.66 -1.58 3.91
N THR A 172 -2.32 -0.79 4.75
CA THR A 172 -3.40 0.09 4.29
C THR A 172 -2.93 1.50 3.89
N GLY A 173 -1.77 1.93 4.37
CA GLY A 173 -1.19 3.25 4.07
C GLY A 173 -1.91 4.42 4.76
N TYR A 174 -2.70 4.17 5.80
CA TYR A 174 -3.38 5.20 6.58
C TYR A 174 -3.41 4.84 8.07
N LEU A 175 -3.60 5.86 8.92
CA LEU A 175 -3.80 5.73 10.35
C LEU A 175 -5.13 5.02 10.58
N ARG A 176 -5.08 3.82 11.17
CA ARG A 176 -6.31 3.18 11.63
C ARG A 176 -6.92 4.11 12.68
N PRO A 177 -8.21 4.46 12.58
CA PRO A 177 -8.88 5.13 13.69
C PRO A 177 -8.62 4.29 14.94
N GLU A 178 -8.17 4.92 16.03
CA GLU A 178 -8.13 4.27 17.35
C GLU A 178 -9.45 3.52 17.47
N SER A 179 -9.38 2.18 17.55
CA SER A 179 -10.58 1.38 17.72
C SER A 179 -11.27 1.95 18.95
N SER A 180 -12.48 2.50 18.77
CA SER A 180 -13.35 2.86 19.90
C SER A 180 -13.26 1.69 20.87
N GLY A 181 -12.66 1.93 22.04
CA GLY A 181 -11.90 0.97 22.84
C GLY A 181 -12.69 -0.17 23.48
N VAL A 182 -13.79 -0.59 22.88
CA VAL A 182 -14.56 -1.73 23.31
C VAL A 182 -13.91 -2.96 22.70
N SER A 183 -13.20 -3.72 23.55
CA SER A 183 -12.78 -5.05 23.15
C SER A 183 -14.05 -5.83 22.73
N PRO A 184 -14.05 -6.63 21.65
CA PRO A 184 -15.23 -7.40 21.25
C PRO A 184 -15.79 -8.33 22.33
N PHE A 185 -15.05 -8.50 23.43
CA PHE A 185 -15.37 -9.31 24.59
C PHE A 185 -16.07 -8.54 25.72
N GLU A 186 -16.11 -7.20 25.69
CA GLU A 186 -16.77 -6.38 26.73
C GLU A 186 -18.29 -6.48 26.72
N GLU A 187 -18.91 -6.80 25.57
CA GLU A 187 -20.36 -6.99 25.46
C GLU A 187 -20.82 -8.42 25.80
N MET A 188 -19.89 -9.36 26.00
CA MET A 188 -20.21 -10.77 26.27
C MET A 188 -20.18 -11.07 27.77
N SER A 189 -21.16 -11.83 28.26
CA SER A 189 -21.12 -12.40 29.61
C SER A 189 -19.99 -13.43 29.73
N GLU A 190 -19.55 -13.71 30.95
CA GLU A 190 -18.47 -14.68 31.17
C GLU A 190 -18.84 -16.09 30.66
N GLU A 191 -20.10 -16.50 30.85
CA GLU A 191 -20.65 -17.75 30.31
C GLU A 191 -20.58 -17.80 28.78
N GLN A 192 -20.84 -16.68 28.09
CA GLN A 192 -20.73 -16.60 26.64
C GLN A 192 -19.28 -16.69 26.16
N LYS A 193 -18.35 -16.08 26.89
CA LYS A 193 -16.91 -16.19 26.60
C LYS A 193 -16.44 -17.64 26.72
N GLU A 194 -16.84 -18.34 27.78
CA GLU A 194 -16.52 -19.76 27.97
C GLU A 194 -17.11 -20.64 26.86
N TYR A 195 -18.36 -20.38 26.46
CA TYR A 195 -19.00 -21.12 25.38
C TYR A 195 -18.28 -20.95 24.03
N GLU A 196 -17.95 -19.71 23.65
CA GLU A 196 -17.19 -19.45 22.42
C GLU A 196 -15.75 -20.00 22.51
N ALA A 197 -15.13 -19.98 23.68
CA ALA A 197 -13.83 -20.61 23.91
C ALA A 197 -13.89 -22.14 23.69
N MET A 198 -14.91 -22.83 24.24
CA MET A 198 -15.11 -24.26 24.01
C MET A 198 -15.35 -24.59 22.54
N LYS A 199 -16.12 -23.75 21.85
CA LYS A 199 -16.37 -23.87 20.41
C LYS A 199 -15.10 -23.68 19.59
N LEU A 200 -14.21 -22.77 19.99
CA LEU A 200 -12.90 -22.60 19.37
C LEU A 200 -12.01 -23.84 19.58
N VAL A 201 -11.99 -24.40 20.80
CA VAL A 201 -11.23 -25.63 21.12
C VAL A 201 -11.72 -26.81 20.27
N ASP A 202 -13.04 -26.98 20.12
CA ASP A 202 -13.62 -28.02 19.27
C ASP A 202 -13.25 -27.82 17.79
N ALA A 203 -13.33 -26.59 17.28
CA ALA A 203 -12.90 -26.27 15.92
C ALA A 203 -11.41 -26.56 15.68
N MET A 204 -10.54 -26.18 16.62
CA MET A 204 -9.11 -26.47 16.60
C MET A 204 -8.86 -27.99 16.60
N SER A 205 -9.58 -28.73 17.44
CA SER A 205 -9.49 -30.19 17.54
C SER A 205 -9.89 -30.87 16.23
N LYS A 206 -10.96 -30.40 15.57
CA LYS A 206 -11.37 -30.88 14.25
C LYS A 206 -10.31 -30.62 13.18
N LEU A 207 -9.66 -29.46 13.19
CA LEU A 207 -8.57 -29.15 12.25
C LEU A 207 -7.32 -30.00 12.49
N MET A 208 -7.01 -30.32 13.76
CA MET A 208 -5.92 -31.23 14.11
C MET A 208 -6.21 -32.68 13.70
N ASN A 209 -7.42 -33.16 13.97
CA ASN A 209 -7.84 -34.53 13.63
C ASN A 209 -7.93 -34.77 12.12
N THR A 210 -8.30 -33.76 11.35
CA THR A 210 -8.29 -33.81 9.87
C THR A 210 -6.89 -33.66 9.28
N GLY A 211 -5.89 -33.32 10.11
CA GLY A 211 -4.49 -33.17 9.70
C GLY A 211 -4.21 -31.88 8.92
N VAL A 212 -5.18 -30.95 8.84
CA VAL A 212 -5.03 -29.65 8.15
C VAL A 212 -4.09 -28.74 8.93
N VAL A 213 -4.15 -28.79 10.26
CA VAL A 213 -3.27 -28.03 11.16
C VAL A 213 -2.49 -29.01 12.02
N LYS A 214 -1.18 -28.82 12.12
CA LYS A 214 -0.32 -29.58 13.03
C LYS A 214 0.36 -28.60 13.99
N PRO A 215 0.25 -28.79 15.31
CA PRO A 215 0.99 -27.98 16.25
C PRO A 215 2.49 -28.20 16.02
N GLY A 216 3.29 -27.14 16.13
CA GLY A 216 4.72 -27.19 15.91
C GLY A 216 5.50 -26.22 16.78
N THR A 217 6.73 -26.57 17.09
CA THR A 217 7.72 -25.75 17.79
C THR A 217 8.89 -25.43 16.85
N ILE A 218 9.71 -24.46 17.21
CA ILE A 218 10.93 -24.14 16.47
C ILE A 218 12.03 -25.07 17.01
N GLY A 219 12.64 -25.86 16.12
CA GLY A 219 13.78 -26.71 16.48
C GLY A 219 15.06 -25.89 16.67
N ASP A 220 16.10 -26.52 17.22
CA ASP A 220 17.43 -25.91 17.41
C ASP A 220 18.08 -25.44 16.10
N ASP A 221 17.61 -25.98 14.97
CA ASP A 221 18.00 -25.61 13.60
C ASP A 221 17.24 -24.38 13.06
N GLY A 222 16.36 -23.77 13.86
CA GLY A 222 15.53 -22.63 13.50
C GLY A 222 14.37 -22.98 12.56
N ARG A 223 14.08 -24.27 12.34
CA ARG A 223 13.00 -24.71 11.44
C ARG A 223 11.77 -25.18 12.23
N PRO A 224 10.56 -25.06 11.65
CA PRO A 224 9.34 -25.57 12.28
C PRO A 224 9.37 -27.11 12.33
N LYS A 225 9.19 -27.66 13.53
CA LYS A 225 9.08 -29.10 13.79
C LYS A 225 7.70 -29.38 14.39
N ALA A 226 7.00 -30.39 13.89
CA ALA A 226 5.72 -30.79 14.45
C ALA A 226 5.91 -31.37 15.87
N VAL A 227 5.08 -30.93 16.81
CA VAL A 227 5.05 -31.50 18.17
C VAL A 227 4.08 -32.67 18.24
N SER A 228 4.42 -33.63 19.08
CA SER A 228 3.62 -34.84 19.25
C SER A 228 2.50 -34.63 20.26
N HIS A 229 2.70 -33.72 21.22
CA HIS A 229 1.78 -33.46 22.32
C HIS A 229 1.66 -31.96 22.61
N VAL A 230 0.44 -31.48 22.85
CA VAL A 230 0.13 -30.04 23.06
C VAL A 230 0.90 -29.43 24.24
N LEU A 231 1.26 -30.24 25.25
CA LEU A 231 2.04 -29.81 26.41
C LEU A 231 3.47 -29.38 26.07
N GLU A 232 3.99 -29.80 24.90
CA GLU A 232 5.30 -29.35 24.40
C GLU A 232 5.27 -27.86 24.00
N LEU A 233 4.08 -27.28 23.77
CA LEU A 233 3.91 -25.85 23.43
C LEU A 233 3.94 -24.93 24.66
N VAL A 234 3.71 -25.48 25.87
CA VAL A 234 3.51 -24.67 27.10
C VAL A 234 4.80 -24.54 27.91
N LYS A 235 5.83 -25.33 27.60
CA LYS A 235 7.08 -25.39 28.37
C LYS A 235 7.85 -24.07 28.45
N ASP A 236 7.66 -23.19 27.48
CA ASP A 236 8.41 -21.93 27.36
C ASP A 236 7.56 -20.68 27.66
N ILE A 237 6.31 -20.85 28.13
CA ILE A 237 5.47 -19.73 28.54
C ILE A 237 5.83 -19.36 29.99
N PRO A 238 6.37 -18.16 30.27
CA PRO A 238 6.56 -17.72 31.65
C PRO A 238 5.17 -17.65 32.30
N GLY A 239 4.95 -18.45 33.34
CA GLY A 239 3.66 -18.53 34.01
C GLY A 239 3.25 -17.17 34.56
N GLU A 240 2.00 -16.77 34.31
CA GLU A 240 1.36 -15.70 35.06
C GLU A 240 1.36 -16.11 36.54
N GLU A 241 2.04 -15.32 37.37
CA GLU A 241 1.98 -15.43 38.82
C GLU A 241 0.53 -15.18 39.23
N GLY A 242 -0.20 -16.26 39.53
CA GLY A 242 -1.51 -16.16 40.14
C GLY A 242 -1.39 -15.41 41.46
N GLU A 243 -2.10 -14.29 41.57
CA GLU A 243 -2.50 -13.66 42.83
C GLU A 243 -3.14 -14.75 43.70
N ARG A 244 -2.34 -15.23 44.66
CA ARG A 244 -2.84 -15.97 45.81
C ARG A 244 -3.39 -14.94 46.78
N ASP A 245 -4.65 -14.58 46.61
CA ASP A 245 -5.38 -13.94 47.69
C ASP A 245 -5.49 -14.95 48.84
N SER A 246 -4.75 -14.63 49.89
CA SER A 246 -4.76 -15.30 51.18
C SER A 246 -5.71 -14.51 52.06
N GLU A 247 -6.84 -15.12 52.42
CA GLU A 247 -7.62 -15.04 53.68
C GLU A 247 -9.12 -15.29 53.45
#